data_AF-A0A7J9BEX1-F1
#
_entry.id   AF-A0A7J9BEX1-F1
#
_cell.length_a   1.000
_cell.length_b   1.000
_cell.length_c   1.000
_cell.angle_alpha   90.00
_cell.angle_beta   90.00
_cell.angle_gamma   90.00
#
_symmetry.space_group_name_H-M   'P 1'
#
loop_
_entity.id
_entity.type
_entity.pdbx_description
1 polymer ?
#
loop_
_entity_poly.entity_id
_entity_poly.type
_entity_poly.pdbx_seq_one_letter_code
_entity_poly.pdbx_strand_id
1 'polypeptide(L)'
;MAIAVASFFSGTKLYRNQRPGGSPFTRIFQVMVASVGKARVEVPNDKSLLHFFDKAAVVTSNDQIKGSINPWKLCTITQIEELKSIIRLLPIWATGTIFSAVYGQMGTLFVLQDNTMYLHMSPSFEIPSASLSLFNTINVIFWVPVYDRLIVPLSRKLTGHKNRFTQLQRMAIDLVI
;
A
#
# COMPACT_ATOMS: atom_id res chain seq x y z
N MET A 1 6.93 1.12 25.11
CA MET A 1 7.94 0.25 24.45
C MET A 1 8.05 -1.13 25.11
N ALA A 2 8.43 -1.24 26.39
CA ALA A 2 8.57 -2.55 27.06
C ALA A 2 7.30 -3.43 27.03
N ILE A 3 6.12 -2.83 27.23
CA ILE A 3 4.83 -3.55 27.19
C ILE A 3 4.53 -4.12 25.79
N ALA A 4 4.87 -3.38 24.73
CA ALA A 4 4.69 -3.84 23.34
C ALA A 4 5.63 -5.01 23.01
N VAL A 5 6.87 -4.95 23.49
CA VAL A 5 7.86 -6.04 23.33
C VAL A 5 7.38 -7.30 24.05
N ALA A 6 6.94 -7.19 25.30
CA ALA A 6 6.42 -8.32 26.07
C ALA A 6 5.18 -8.97 25.42
N SER A 7 4.25 -8.17 24.91
CA SER A 7 3.07 -8.64 24.17
C SER A 7 3.46 -9.38 22.88
N PHE A 8 4.44 -8.86 22.13
CA PHE A 8 4.92 -9.49 20.90
C PHE A 8 5.53 -10.87 21.17
N PHE A 9 6.42 -10.97 22.17
CA PHE A 9 7.04 -12.26 22.54
C PHE A 9 6.06 -13.27 23.13
N SER A 10 5.02 -12.81 23.82
CA SER A 10 3.94 -13.67 24.33
C SER A 10 3.14 -14.31 23.20
N GLY A 11 2.90 -13.58 22.11
CA GLY A 11 2.17 -14.05 20.93
C GLY A 11 2.97 -14.98 20.00
N THR A 12 4.29 -15.04 20.10
CA THR A 12 5.15 -15.80 19.18
C THR A 12 4.82 -17.30 19.14
N LYS A 13 4.37 -17.88 20.26
CA LYS A 13 3.94 -19.31 20.31
C LYS A 13 2.65 -19.59 19.56
N LEU A 14 1.82 -18.57 19.34
CA LEU A 14 0.57 -18.68 18.58
C LEU A 14 0.82 -18.56 17.06
N TYR A 15 2.01 -18.12 16.65
CA TYR A 15 2.36 -17.91 15.25
C TYR A 15 2.62 -19.25 14.56
N ARG A 16 1.70 -19.65 13.68
CA ARG A 16 1.86 -20.84 12.83
C ARG A 16 2.92 -20.54 11.76
N ASN A 17 4.16 -20.93 12.04
CA ASN A 17 5.31 -20.70 11.17
C ASN A 17 5.14 -21.47 9.85
N GLN A 18 4.75 -20.79 8.78
CA GLN A 18 4.79 -21.35 7.44
C GLN A 18 6.24 -21.34 6.97
N ARG A 19 6.77 -22.49 6.56
CA ARG A 19 8.15 -22.59 6.08
C ARG A 19 8.33 -21.65 4.88
N PRO A 20 9.23 -20.65 4.93
CA PRO A 20 9.41 -19.72 3.83
C PRO A 20 9.98 -20.49 2.64
N GLY A 21 9.25 -20.56 1.53
CA GLY A 21 9.73 -21.22 0.32
C GLY A 21 10.72 -20.36 -0.47
N GLY A 22 11.84 -20.01 0.16
CA GLY A 22 12.86 -19.11 -0.38
C GLY A 22 12.57 -17.63 -0.17
N SER A 23 13.40 -16.76 -0.75
CA SER A 23 13.25 -15.31 -0.63
C SER A 23 12.13 -14.81 -1.56
N PRO A 24 11.21 -13.95 -1.08
CA PRO A 24 10.14 -13.38 -1.92
C PRO A 24 10.71 -12.58 -3.10
N PHE A 25 11.83 -11.88 -2.90
CA PHE A 25 12.52 -11.18 -3.99
C PHE A 25 13.02 -12.15 -5.06
N THR A 26 13.60 -13.30 -4.65
CA THR A 26 14.07 -14.29 -5.62
C THR A 26 12.94 -14.87 -6.47
N ARG A 27 11.73 -15.03 -5.90
CA ARG A 27 10.54 -15.48 -6.65
C ARG A 27 10.08 -14.45 -7.67
N ILE A 28 10.10 -13.16 -7.31
CA ILE A 28 9.76 -12.06 -8.22
C ILE A 28 10.72 -12.04 -9.42
N PHE A 29 12.02 -12.13 -9.16
CA PHE A 29 13.03 -12.17 -10.23
C PHE A 29 12.92 -13.44 -11.09
N GLN A 30 12.60 -14.59 -10.49
CA GLN A 30 12.34 -15.83 -11.23
C GLN A 30 11.21 -15.66 -12.24
N VAL A 31 10.07 -15.10 -11.83
CA VAL A 31 8.92 -14.86 -12.73
C VAL A 31 9.28 -13.87 -13.85
N MET A 32 10.04 -12.82 -13.52
CA MET A 32 10.50 -11.84 -14.52
C MET A 32 11.45 -12.49 -15.55
N VAL A 33 12.43 -13.27 -15.10
CA VAL A 33 13.38 -13.95 -15.99
C VAL A 33 12.69 -15.03 -16.83
N ALA A 34 11.82 -15.85 -16.23
CA ALA A 34 11.09 -16.91 -16.92
C ALA A 34 10.12 -16.36 -17.98
N SER A 35 9.40 -15.26 -17.67
CA SER A 35 8.49 -14.62 -18.63
C SER A 35 9.24 -14.01 -19.82
N VAL A 36 10.39 -13.36 -19.59
CA VAL A 36 11.27 -12.86 -20.66
C VAL A 36 11.85 -14.00 -21.51
N GLY A 37 12.33 -15.07 -20.87
CA GLY A 37 12.83 -16.25 -21.56
C GLY A 37 11.79 -16.95 -22.44
N LYS A 38 10.51 -16.85 -22.07
CA LYS A 38 9.36 -17.43 -22.80
C LYS A 38 8.55 -16.40 -23.59
N ALA A 39 9.12 -15.22 -23.87
CA ALA A 39 8.42 -14.14 -24.56
C ALA A 39 7.85 -14.53 -25.93
N ARG A 40 8.47 -15.50 -26.63
CA ARG A 40 8.06 -16.01 -27.95
C ARG A 40 6.93 -17.05 -27.91
N VAL A 41 6.53 -17.53 -26.73
CA VAL A 41 5.47 -18.54 -26.61
C VAL A 41 4.11 -17.86 -26.75
N GLU A 42 3.25 -18.43 -27.58
CA GLU A 42 1.86 -18.00 -27.72
C GLU A 42 1.04 -18.49 -26.52
N VAL A 43 0.31 -17.56 -25.93
CA VAL A 43 -0.57 -17.76 -24.77
C VAL A 43 -1.92 -17.17 -25.15
N PRO A 44 -3.03 -17.75 -24.65
CA PRO A 44 -4.37 -17.24 -24.93
C PRO A 44 -4.43 -15.74 -24.62
N ASN A 45 -4.81 -14.95 -25.61
CA ASN A 45 -4.68 -13.49 -25.56
C ASN A 45 -5.75 -12.87 -24.64
N ASP A 46 -5.47 -12.81 -23.34
CA ASP A 46 -6.24 -12.01 -22.39
C ASP A 46 -5.84 -10.54 -22.49
N LYS A 47 -6.82 -9.63 -22.56
CA LYS A 47 -6.63 -8.17 -22.69
C LYS A 47 -5.96 -7.48 -21.48
N SER A 48 -5.41 -8.23 -20.53
CA SER A 48 -4.81 -7.65 -19.32
C SER A 48 -3.37 -7.21 -19.58
N LEU A 49 -3.00 -5.99 -19.13
CA LEU A 49 -1.63 -5.44 -19.25
C LEU A 49 -0.54 -6.33 -18.65
N LEU A 50 -0.91 -7.33 -17.84
CA LEU A 50 0.01 -8.23 -17.14
C LEU A 50 0.02 -9.66 -17.70
N HIS A 51 -0.65 -9.89 -18.83
CA HIS A 51 -0.68 -11.18 -19.53
C HIS A 51 0.72 -11.71 -19.87
N PHE A 52 1.70 -10.82 -20.08
CA PHE A 52 3.09 -11.20 -20.34
C PHE A 52 3.67 -12.15 -19.28
N PHE A 53 3.31 -11.97 -18.00
CA PHE A 53 3.83 -12.81 -16.92
C PHE A 53 3.24 -14.23 -16.92
N ASP A 54 2.09 -14.46 -17.57
CA ASP A 54 1.49 -15.80 -17.67
C ASP A 54 2.36 -16.76 -18.51
N LYS A 55 3.20 -16.21 -19.40
CA LYS A 55 4.17 -16.98 -20.18
C LYS A 55 5.15 -17.77 -19.32
N ALA A 56 5.42 -17.31 -18.09
CA ALA A 56 6.33 -18.00 -17.16
C ALA A 56 5.78 -19.36 -16.67
N ALA A 57 4.46 -19.57 -16.70
CA ALA A 57 3.82 -20.82 -16.30
C ALA A 57 3.66 -21.84 -17.45
N VAL A 58 3.96 -21.46 -18.70
CA VAL A 58 3.78 -22.36 -19.84
C VAL A 58 4.87 -23.42 -19.86
N VAL A 59 4.47 -24.69 -19.84
CA VAL A 59 5.40 -25.82 -19.96
C VAL A 59 5.94 -25.90 -21.39
N THR A 60 7.25 -25.81 -21.56
CA THR A 60 7.92 -25.94 -22.86
C THR A 60 8.65 -27.27 -22.94
N SER A 61 8.73 -27.89 -24.12
CA SER A 61 9.38 -29.21 -24.31
C SER A 61 10.84 -29.25 -23.82
N ASN A 62 11.55 -28.12 -23.88
CA ASN A 62 12.92 -27.96 -23.35
C ASN A 62 13.04 -28.04 -21.82
N ASP A 63 11.93 -27.91 -21.07
CA ASP A 63 11.93 -28.00 -19.60
C ASP A 63 11.82 -29.46 -19.11
N GLN A 64 11.31 -30.38 -19.93
CA GLN A 64 11.18 -31.80 -19.57
C GLN A 64 12.45 -32.63 -19.82
N ILE A 65 13.39 -32.13 -20.62
CA ILE A 65 14.58 -32.87 -21.08
C ILE A 65 15.56 -33.18 -19.92
N LYS A 66 15.50 -32.43 -18.81
CA LYS A 66 16.50 -32.53 -17.72
C LYS A 66 16.02 -33.19 -16.43
N GLY A 67 14.77 -33.66 -16.34
CA GLY A 67 14.24 -34.33 -15.13
C GLY A 67 14.15 -33.47 -13.87
N SER A 68 14.65 -32.23 -13.88
CA SER A 68 14.55 -31.24 -12.80
C SER A 68 13.82 -29.98 -13.27
N ILE A 69 12.76 -29.60 -12.55
CA ILE A 69 12.02 -28.37 -12.79
C ILE A 69 12.86 -27.20 -12.26
N ASN A 70 13.44 -26.42 -13.18
CA ASN A 70 14.20 -25.22 -12.81
C ASN A 70 13.25 -24.05 -12.53
N PRO A 71 13.24 -23.46 -11.31
CA PRO A 71 12.31 -22.39 -10.94
C PRO A 71 12.54 -21.07 -11.71
N TRP A 72 13.68 -20.93 -12.38
CA TRP A 72 14.03 -19.80 -13.25
C TRP A 72 13.51 -19.92 -14.69
N LYS A 73 13.02 -21.10 -15.08
CA LYS A 73 12.44 -21.35 -16.40
C LYS A 73 10.95 -21.62 -16.34
N LEU A 74 10.47 -22.21 -15.25
CA LEU A 74 9.06 -22.51 -15.02
C LEU A 74 8.65 -21.98 -13.65
N CYS A 75 7.67 -21.10 -13.62
CA CYS A 75 7.11 -20.53 -12.39
C CYS A 75 5.68 -21.00 -12.18
N THR A 76 5.22 -21.05 -10.93
CA THR A 76 3.84 -21.43 -10.61
C THR A 76 2.87 -20.27 -10.86
N ILE A 77 1.60 -20.60 -11.13
CA ILE A 77 0.53 -19.61 -11.34
C ILE A 77 0.39 -18.69 -10.10
N THR A 78 0.56 -19.26 -8.90
CA THR A 78 0.55 -18.50 -7.64
C THR A 78 1.65 -17.44 -7.58
N GLN A 79 2.89 -17.75 -8.00
CA GLN A 79 3.99 -16.76 -8.03
C GLN A 79 3.71 -15.62 -9.02
N ILE A 80 3.05 -15.93 -10.14
CA ILE A 80 2.66 -14.96 -11.15
C ILE A 80 1.55 -14.06 -10.61
N GLU A 81 0.53 -14.62 -9.95
CA GLU A 81 -0.55 -13.86 -9.33
C GLU A 81 -0.05 -12.96 -8.19
N GLU A 82 0.90 -13.44 -7.39
CA GLU A 82 1.59 -12.64 -6.37
C GLU A 82 2.29 -11.43 -7.01
N LEU A 83 3.08 -11.65 -8.07
CA LEU A 83 3.77 -10.57 -8.79
C LEU A 83 2.78 -9.57 -9.39
N LYS A 84 1.73 -10.06 -10.05
CA LYS A 84 0.68 -9.22 -10.64
C LYS A 84 0.01 -8.35 -9.59
N SER A 85 -0.25 -8.91 -8.41
CA SER A 85 -0.85 -8.18 -7.29
C SER A 85 0.08 -7.07 -6.78
N ILE A 86 1.38 -7.35 -6.65
CA ILE A 86 2.39 -6.36 -6.27
C ILE A 86 2.45 -5.23 -7.30
N ILE A 87 2.50 -5.56 -8.59
CA ILE A 87 2.54 -4.55 -9.67
C ILE A 87 1.29 -3.67 -9.65
N ARG A 88 0.11 -4.25 -9.38
CA ARG A 88 -1.14 -3.48 -9.23
C ARG A 88 -1.16 -2.58 -7.99
N LEU A 89 -0.37 -2.89 -6.97
CA LEU A 89 -0.25 -2.10 -5.75
C LEU A 89 0.75 -0.95 -5.87
N LEU A 90 1.73 -1.04 -6.78
CA LEU A 90 2.76 -0.01 -6.99
C LEU A 90 2.19 1.40 -7.24
N PRO A 91 1.17 1.60 -8.10
CA PRO A 91 0.59 2.92 -8.31
C PRO A 91 0.02 3.54 -7.03
N ILE A 92 -0.65 2.74 -6.20
CA ILE A 92 -1.23 3.18 -4.92
C ILE A 92 -0.11 3.61 -3.96
N TRP A 93 0.96 2.83 -3.90
CA TRP A 93 2.13 3.16 -3.08
C TRP A 93 2.83 4.44 -3.57
N ALA A 94 2.96 4.62 -4.88
CA ALA A 94 3.52 5.83 -5.47
C ALA A 94 2.71 7.07 -5.11
N THR A 95 1.37 7.00 -5.18
CA THR A 95 0.51 8.12 -4.73
C THR A 95 0.66 8.42 -3.23
N GLY A 96 0.83 7.39 -2.39
CA GLY A 96 1.06 7.57 -0.95
C GLY A 96 2.39 8.28 -0.61
N THR A 97 3.36 8.25 -1.52
CA THR A 97 4.63 8.97 -1.35
C THR A 97 4.43 10.48 -1.44
N ILE A 98 3.55 10.95 -2.33
CA ILE A 98 3.21 12.38 -2.45
C ILE A 98 2.61 12.88 -1.13
N PHE A 99 1.60 12.17 -0.62
CA PHE A 99 1.00 12.48 0.67
C PHE A 99 2.04 12.51 1.80
N SER A 100 2.91 11.50 1.87
CA SER A 100 3.96 11.43 2.90
C SER A 100 4.95 12.60 2.81
N ALA A 101 5.27 13.05 1.60
CA ALA A 101 6.16 14.19 1.38
C ALA A 101 5.52 15.51 1.84
N VAL A 102 4.24 15.73 1.54
CA VAL A 102 3.49 16.92 2.00
C VAL A 102 3.34 16.90 3.52
N TYR A 103 2.98 15.75 4.09
CA TYR A 103 2.85 15.60 5.54
C TYR A 103 4.19 15.86 6.26
N GLY A 104 5.31 15.42 5.69
CA GLY A 104 6.65 15.70 6.24
C GLY A 104 7.00 17.20 6.27
N GLN A 105 6.43 18.00 5.36
CA GLN A 105 6.66 19.46 5.30
C GLN A 105 5.85 20.24 6.36
N MET A 106 4.82 19.63 6.96
CA MET A 106 4.01 20.26 8.02
C MET A 106 4.85 20.71 9.22
N GLY A 107 5.95 20.01 9.53
CA GLY A 107 6.82 20.39 10.64
C GLY A 107 7.76 21.56 10.35
N THR A 108 7.97 21.94 9.08
CA THR A 108 9.01 22.91 8.69
C THR A 108 8.43 24.13 7.97
N LEU A 109 7.81 23.95 6.81
CA LEU A 109 7.33 25.06 5.98
C LEU A 109 6.16 25.79 6.63
N PHE A 110 5.24 25.06 7.26
CA PHE A 110 4.12 25.68 7.97
C PHE A 110 4.58 26.45 9.22
N VAL A 111 5.61 25.96 9.91
CA VAL A 111 6.19 26.68 11.06
C VAL A 111 6.93 27.95 10.60
N LEU A 112 7.63 27.90 9.47
CA LEU A 112 8.31 29.07 8.91
C LEU A 112 7.29 30.13 8.43
N GLN A 113 6.23 29.69 7.76
CA GLN A 113 5.12 30.55 7.36
C GLN A 113 4.51 31.25 8.60
N ASP A 114 4.30 30.49 9.67
CA ASP A 114 3.70 31.01 10.89
C ASP A 114 4.59 32.04 11.61
N ASN A 115 5.90 31.81 11.66
CA ASN A 115 6.87 32.79 12.18
C ASN A 115 6.87 34.13 11.41
N THR A 116 6.34 34.15 10.19
CA THR A 116 6.22 35.37 9.38
C THR A 116 4.81 35.97 9.40
N MET A 117 3.86 35.29 10.05
CA MET A 117 2.48 35.75 10.20
C MET A 117 2.35 36.61 11.47
N TYR A 118 1.43 37.57 11.47
CA TYR A 118 1.13 38.35 12.67
C TYR A 118 0.39 37.48 13.70
N LEU A 119 1.10 37.06 14.74
CA LEU A 119 0.61 36.15 15.79
C LEU A 119 -0.05 36.85 16.99
N HIS A 120 -0.25 38.16 16.90
CA HIS A 120 -0.92 38.94 17.94
C HIS A 120 -2.44 38.84 17.84
N MET A 121 -3.05 38.12 18.78
CA MET A 121 -4.51 38.04 18.92
C MET A 121 -5.06 39.11 19.89
N SER A 122 -4.20 39.62 20.78
CA SER A 122 -4.48 40.67 21.78
C SER A 122 -3.17 41.42 22.10
N PRO A 123 -3.19 42.67 22.62
CA PRO A 123 -1.98 43.40 23.03
C PRO A 123 -1.08 42.67 24.04
N SER A 124 -1.62 41.66 24.73
CA SER A 124 -0.94 40.87 25.75
C SER A 124 -0.81 39.37 25.42
N PHE A 125 -1.29 38.92 24.25
CA PHE A 125 -1.32 37.49 23.90
C PHE A 125 -0.80 37.25 22.48
N GLU A 126 0.39 36.65 22.41
CA GLU A 126 1.03 36.15 21.20
C GLU A 126 0.86 34.63 21.13
N ILE A 127 0.35 34.13 20.01
CA ILE A 127 0.17 32.70 19.80
C ILE A 127 1.53 32.10 19.39
N PRO A 128 2.09 31.15 20.15
CA PRO A 128 3.36 30.54 19.77
C PRO A 128 3.17 29.60 18.58
N SER A 129 4.12 29.57 17.66
CA SER A 129 4.00 28.89 16.37
C SER A 129 3.82 27.38 16.46
N ALA A 130 4.33 26.78 17.53
CA ALA A 130 4.13 25.36 17.82
C ALA A 130 2.66 24.99 18.09
N SER A 131 1.81 25.95 18.48
CA SER A 131 0.40 25.71 18.78
C SER A 131 -0.43 25.34 17.54
N LEU A 132 0.03 25.67 16.32
CA LEU A 132 -0.64 25.25 15.08
C LEU A 132 -0.67 23.72 14.91
N SER A 133 0.28 22.97 15.49
CA SER A 133 0.21 21.51 15.50
C SER A 133 -1.01 20.98 16.29
N LEU A 134 -1.52 21.77 17.25
CA LEU A 134 -2.76 21.45 17.96
C LEU A 134 -3.98 21.56 17.04
N PHE A 135 -3.98 22.48 16.08
CA PHE A 135 -5.06 22.59 15.11
C PHE A 135 -5.22 21.31 14.31
N ASN A 136 -4.11 20.71 13.83
CA ASN A 136 -4.16 19.42 13.15
C ASN A 136 -4.73 18.30 14.05
N THR A 137 -4.33 18.28 15.32
CA THR A 137 -4.83 17.30 16.29
C THR A 137 -6.33 17.46 16.55
N ILE A 138 -6.79 18.70 16.73
CA ILE A 138 -8.22 19.03 16.91
C ILE A 138 -9.01 18.65 15.65
N ASN A 139 -8.44 18.93 14.46
CA ASN A 139 -9.06 18.60 13.18
C ASN A 139 -9.28 17.08 13.04
N VAL A 140 -8.28 16.25 13.40
CA VAL A 140 -8.44 14.78 13.39
C VAL A 140 -9.49 14.32 14.41
N ILE A 141 -9.46 14.86 15.63
CA ILE A 141 -10.44 14.54 16.68
C ILE A 141 -11.87 14.88 16.25
N PHE A 142 -12.04 15.97 15.50
CA PHE A 142 -13.34 16.37 14.96
C PHE A 142 -13.77 15.52 13.76
N TRP A 143 -12.89 15.32 12.77
CA TRP A 143 -13.25 14.65 11.52
C TRP A 143 -13.41 13.15 11.65
N VAL A 144 -12.70 12.46 12.56
CA VAL A 144 -12.84 11.00 12.73
C VAL A 144 -14.28 10.62 13.14
N PRO A 145 -14.88 11.21 14.18
CA PRO A 145 -16.29 10.97 14.51
C PRO A 145 -17.26 11.42 13.41
N VAL A 146 -17.01 12.55 12.75
CA VAL A 146 -17.85 13.03 11.63
C VAL A 146 -17.84 12.02 10.48
N TYR A 147 -16.67 11.49 10.13
CA TYR A 147 -16.54 10.48 9.10
C TYR A 147 -17.30 9.20 9.46
N ASP A 148 -17.09 8.68 10.67
CA ASP A 148 -17.69 7.41 11.09
C ASP A 148 -19.19 7.50 11.39
N ARG A 149 -19.67 8.62 11.95
CA ARG A 149 -21.07 8.78 12.37
C ARG A 149 -21.96 9.50 11.36
N LEU A 150 -21.42 10.37 10.51
CA LEU A 150 -22.21 11.07 9.50
C LEU A 150 -21.92 10.53 8.10
N ILE A 151 -20.67 10.57 7.65
CA ILE A 151 -20.32 10.27 6.25
C ILE A 151 -20.59 8.80 5.90
N VAL A 152 -20.20 7.85 6.75
CA VAL A 152 -20.42 6.42 6.51
C VAL A 152 -21.92 6.07 6.40
N PRO A 153 -22.80 6.43 7.35
CA PRO A 153 -24.22 6.10 7.22
C PRO A 153 -24.92 6.87 6.09
N LEU A 154 -24.51 8.12 5.80
CA LEU A 154 -25.01 8.88 4.64
C LEU A 154 -24.64 8.18 3.33
N SER A 155 -23.37 7.78 3.17
CA SER A 155 -22.91 7.02 2.00
C SER A 155 -23.67 5.71 1.83
N ARG A 156 -23.96 5.01 2.94
CA ARG A 156 -24.74 3.77 2.93
C ARG A 156 -26.18 4.00 2.48
N LYS A 157 -26.81 5.11 2.90
CA LYS A 157 -28.16 5.49 2.47
C LYS A 157 -28.21 5.90 1.00
N LEU A 158 -27.20 6.62 0.51
CA LEU A 158 -27.16 7.12 -0.85
C LEU A 158 -26.79 6.04 -1.89
N THR A 159 -25.84 5.17 -1.55
CA THR A 159 -25.26 4.19 -2.50
C THR A 159 -25.98 2.84 -2.47
N GLY A 160 -26.86 2.60 -1.49
CA GLY A 160 -27.62 1.35 -1.33
C GLY A 160 -26.78 0.09 -1.05
N HIS A 161 -25.45 0.19 -1.10
CA HIS A 161 -24.54 -0.93 -0.90
C HIS A 161 -24.32 -1.19 0.59
N LYS A 162 -24.39 -2.47 0.97
CA LYS A 162 -24.22 -2.93 2.35
C LYS A 162 -22.81 -2.68 2.90
N ASN A 163 -21.83 -2.49 2.00
CA ASN A 163 -20.42 -2.33 2.34
C ASN A 163 -20.06 -0.87 2.60
N ARG A 164 -19.36 -0.64 3.72
CA ARG A 164 -18.63 0.59 4.06
C ARG A 164 -17.70 0.94 2.88
N PHE A 165 -17.43 2.24 2.61
CA PHE A 165 -16.45 2.66 1.60
C PHE A 165 -15.20 1.78 1.61
N THR A 166 -14.80 1.25 0.45
CA THR A 166 -13.63 0.37 0.35
C THR A 166 -12.37 1.13 0.80
N GLN A 167 -11.38 0.41 1.35
CA GLN A 167 -10.14 1.03 1.82
C GLN A 167 -9.42 1.80 0.70
N LEU A 168 -9.53 1.30 -0.54
CA LEU A 168 -9.01 1.97 -1.73
C LEU A 168 -9.77 3.26 -2.06
N GLN A 169 -11.10 3.28 -1.95
CA GLN A 169 -11.89 4.49 -2.15
C GLN A 169 -11.56 5.55 -1.09
N ARG A 170 -11.28 5.15 0.15
CA ARG A 170 -10.86 6.09 1.20
C ARG A 170 -9.51 6.74 0.87
N MET A 171 -8.54 5.93 0.46
CA MET A 171 -7.23 6.44 0.04
C MET A 171 -7.34 7.35 -1.19
N ALA A 172 -8.22 7.02 -2.14
CA ALA A 172 -8.44 7.85 -3.32
C ALA A 172 -9.10 9.21 -2.98
N ILE A 173 -10.06 9.22 -2.04
CA ILE A 173 -10.68 10.46 -1.56
C ILE A 173 -9.64 11.34 -0.83
N ASP A 174 -8.80 10.73 0.01
CA ASP A 174 -7.73 11.43 0.75
C ASP A 174 -6.68 12.06 -0.17
N LEU A 175 -6.37 11.43 -1.32
CA LEU A 175 -5.42 11.98 -2.29
C LEU A 175 -5.96 13.20 -3.06
N VAL A 176 -7.28 13.34 -3.17
CA VAL A 176 -7.93 14.41 -3.97
C VAL A 176 -8.22 15.66 -3.14
N ILE A 177 -8.36 15.52 -1.82
CA ILE A 177 -8.63 16.60 -0.86
C ILE A 177 -7.31 17.23 -0.40
#